data_AF-A0A2E4FHK2-F1
#
_entry.id   AF-A0A2E4FHK2-F1
#
_cell.length_a   1.000
_cell.length_b   1.000
_cell.length_c   1.000
_cell.angle_alpha   90.00
_cell.angle_beta   90.00
_cell.angle_gamma   90.00
#
_symmetry.space_group_name_H-M   'P 1'
#
loop_
_entity.id
_entity.type
_entity.pdbx_description
1 polymer ?
#
loop_
_entity_poly.entity_id
_entity_poly.type
_entity_poly.pdbx_seq_one_letter_code
_entity_poly.pdbx_strand_id
1 'polypeptide(L)'
;MKNLFATFFCWWAFLHVIWMVLTFILWGIVDVDDNSPITLASEFIYDYYAFDLFQMNGWVILCFAPAVWATLRVTTGRWCILPWRKKWQLDSL
;
A
#
# COMPACT_ATOMS: atom_id res chain seq x y z
N MET A 1 -7.80 -9.38 -18.85
CA MET A 1 -8.44 -8.79 -17.64
C MET A 1 -7.78 -9.22 -16.33
N LYS A 2 -7.64 -10.52 -16.04
CA LYS A 2 -7.00 -11.01 -14.78
C LYS A 2 -5.63 -10.39 -14.48
N ASN A 3 -4.78 -10.22 -15.50
CA ASN A 3 -3.43 -9.64 -15.33
C ASN A 3 -3.46 -8.15 -14.96
N LEU A 4 -4.43 -7.39 -15.45
CA LEU A 4 -4.61 -5.97 -15.12
C LEU A 4 -5.03 -5.81 -13.66
N PHE A 5 -6.02 -6.58 -13.21
CA PHE A 5 -6.43 -6.58 -11.80
C PHE A 5 -5.29 -7.00 -10.88
N ALA A 6 -4.59 -8.08 -11.21
CA ALA A 6 -3.44 -8.53 -10.41
C ALA A 6 -2.35 -7.46 -10.31
N THR A 7 -2.10 -6.73 -11.39
CA THR A 7 -1.12 -5.63 -11.43
C THR A 7 -1.58 -4.46 -10.58
N PHE A 8 -2.85 -4.07 -10.70
CA PHE A 8 -3.44 -2.98 -9.93
C PHE A 8 -3.38 -3.26 -8.42
N PHE A 9 -3.84 -4.43 -7.97
CA PHE A 9 -3.79 -4.81 -6.56
C PHE A 9 -2.36 -4.94 -6.03
N CYS A 10 -1.42 -5.44 -6.85
CA CYS A 10 -0.01 -5.53 -6.49
C CYS A 10 0.61 -4.13 -6.28
N TRP A 11 0.31 -3.18 -7.18
CA TRP A 11 0.69 -1.78 -7.01
C TRP A 11 0.06 -1.14 -5.79
N TRP A 12 -1.21 -1.39 -5.54
CA TRP A 12 -1.92 -0.80 -4.40
C TRP A 12 -1.37 -1.29 -3.06
N ALA A 13 -1.15 -2.60 -2.91
CA ALA A 13 -0.51 -3.17 -1.72
C ALA A 13 0.91 -2.62 -1.51
N PHE A 14 1.66 -2.42 -2.59
CA PHE A 14 2.99 -1.84 -2.51
C PHE A 14 2.96 -0.35 -2.08
N LEU A 15 2.08 0.45 -2.67
CA LEU A 15 1.88 1.86 -2.28
C LEU A 15 1.39 2.00 -0.85
N HIS A 16 0.55 1.09 -0.38
CA HIS A 16 0.11 1.03 1.01
C HIS A 16 1.30 0.87 1.98
N VAL A 17 2.26 -0.02 1.67
CA VAL A 17 3.47 -0.18 2.49
C VAL A 17 4.34 1.07 2.46
N ILE A 18 4.52 1.70 1.29
CA ILE A 18 5.25 2.98 1.19
C ILE A 18 4.59 4.03 2.07
N TRP A 19 3.27 4.16 1.98
CA TRP A 19 2.52 5.12 2.76
C TRP A 19 2.71 4.88 4.26
N MET A 20 2.60 3.62 4.74
CA MET A 20 2.87 3.28 6.15
C MET A 20 4.28 3.68 6.60
N VAL A 21 5.29 3.42 5.77
CA VAL A 21 6.67 3.80 6.07
C VAL A 21 6.85 5.31 6.11
N LEU A 22 6.27 6.05 5.15
CA LEU A 22 6.32 7.51 5.12
C LEU A 22 5.64 8.13 6.33
N THR A 23 4.45 7.66 6.69
CA THR A 23 3.73 8.11 7.89
C THR A 23 4.56 7.83 9.14
N PHE A 24 5.16 6.64 9.25
CA PHE A 24 6.03 6.31 10.38
C PHE A 24 7.26 7.24 10.46
N ILE A 25 7.88 7.59 9.33
CA ILE A 25 9.02 8.51 9.29
C ILE A 25 8.60 9.93 9.65
N LEU A 26 7.53 10.44 9.04
CA LEU A 26 7.04 11.82 9.25
C LEU A 26 6.67 12.06 10.72
N TRP A 27 5.86 11.16 11.29
CA TRP A 27 5.28 11.34 12.62
C TRP A 27 6.11 10.71 13.74
N GLY A 28 6.91 9.67 13.44
CA GLY A 28 7.66 8.92 14.44
C GLY A 28 9.14 9.30 14.53
N ILE A 29 9.72 9.92 13.49
CA ILE A 29 11.17 10.21 13.44
C ILE A 29 11.46 11.69 13.21
N VAL A 30 10.81 12.31 12.22
CA VAL A 30 11.16 13.65 11.77
C VAL A 30 10.56 14.74 12.65
N ASP A 31 9.49 14.44 13.40
CA ASP A 31 8.80 15.37 14.30
C ASP A 31 8.53 16.72 13.61
N VAL A 32 7.80 16.64 12.49
CA VAL A 32 7.52 17.81 11.64
C VAL A 32 6.65 18.80 12.42
N ASP A 33 7.05 20.07 12.45
CA ASP A 33 6.28 21.16 13.07
C ASP A 33 4.83 21.18 12.57
N ASP A 34 3.87 21.24 13.50
CA ASP A 34 2.44 21.30 13.24
C ASP A 34 2.04 22.44 12.29
N ASN A 35 2.81 23.53 12.26
CA ASN A 35 2.53 24.68 11.40
C ASN A 35 3.01 24.51 9.96
N SER A 36 3.68 23.39 9.64
CA SER A 36 4.13 23.12 8.29
C SER A 36 2.95 22.76 7.38
N PRO A 37 2.88 23.30 6.15
CA PRO A 37 1.86 22.89 5.18
C PRO A 37 1.95 21.39 4.82
N ILE A 38 3.11 20.77 5.06
CA ILE A 38 3.32 19.32 4.88
C ILE A 38 2.52 18.53 5.92
N THR A 39 2.45 19.01 7.16
CA THR A 39 1.72 18.35 8.25
C THR A 39 0.25 18.26 7.91
N LEU A 40 -0.37 19.39 7.55
CA LEU A 40 -1.79 19.47 7.19
C LEU A 40 -2.15 18.57 5.99
N ALA A 41 -1.30 18.52 4.96
CA ALA A 41 -1.49 17.61 3.83
C ALA A 41 -1.35 16.13 4.24
N SER A 42 -0.39 15.82 5.11
CA SER A 42 -0.16 14.46 5.59
C SER A 42 -1.26 13.96 6.52
N GLU A 43 -1.80 14.83 7.38
CA GLU A 43 -2.96 14.55 8.24
C GLU A 43 -4.20 14.27 7.40
N PHE A 44 -4.48 15.10 6.40
CA PHE A 44 -5.63 14.88 5.53
C PHE A 44 -5.58 13.53 4.81
N ILE A 45 -4.40 13.17 4.27
CA ILE A 45 -4.19 11.87 3.64
C ILE A 45 -4.32 10.75 4.67
N TYR A 46 -3.79 10.96 5.88
CA TYR A 46 -3.88 10.00 6.96
C TYR A 46 -5.32 9.75 7.40
N ASP A 47 -6.11 10.81 7.58
CA ASP A 47 -7.49 10.71 8.01
C ASP A 47 -8.33 9.95 7.00
N TYR A 48 -8.23 10.33 5.73
CA TYR A 48 -8.94 9.63 4.66
C TYR A 48 -8.55 8.15 4.60
N TYR A 49 -7.25 7.85 4.67
CA TYR A 49 -6.78 6.48 4.48
C TYR A 49 -7.03 5.61 5.72
N ALA A 50 -6.73 6.10 6.92
CA ALA A 50 -6.86 5.36 8.16
C ALA A 50 -8.32 5.29 8.66
N PHE A 51 -9.09 6.38 8.58
CA PHE A 51 -10.45 6.44 9.13
C PHE A 51 -11.51 6.07 8.10
N ASP A 52 -11.46 6.60 6.87
CA ASP A 52 -12.51 6.27 5.89
C ASP A 52 -12.28 4.88 5.28
N LEU A 53 -11.07 4.62 4.80
CA LEU A 53 -10.80 3.39 4.06
C LEU A 53 -10.64 2.16 4.97
N PHE A 54 -9.98 2.33 6.11
CA PHE A 54 -9.66 1.24 7.04
C PHE A 54 -10.35 1.33 8.41
N GLN A 55 -11.20 2.33 8.64
CA GLN A 55 -12.05 2.45 9.84
C GLN A 55 -11.30 2.36 11.16
N MET A 56 -10.08 2.92 11.21
CA MET A 56 -9.20 2.87 12.39
C MET A 56 -8.85 1.47 12.88
N ASN A 57 -9.12 0.42 12.09
CA ASN A 57 -8.79 -0.92 12.49
C ASN A 57 -7.30 -1.19 12.19
N GLY A 58 -6.45 -0.93 13.18
CA GLY A 58 -5.00 -1.05 13.06
C GLY A 58 -4.54 -2.43 12.56
N TRP A 59 -5.24 -3.51 12.94
CA TRP A 59 -4.93 -4.85 12.43
C TRP A 59 -5.24 -4.99 10.95
N VAL A 60 -6.33 -4.39 10.46
CA VAL A 60 -6.71 -4.44 9.04
C VAL A 60 -5.73 -3.63 8.20
N ILE A 61 -5.32 -2.45 8.68
CA ILE A 61 -4.26 -1.65 8.05
C ILE A 61 -2.98 -2.47 7.90
N LEU A 62 -2.48 -3.04 9.00
CA LEU A 62 -1.23 -3.80 8.98
C LEU A 62 -1.30 -5.06 8.11
N CYS A 63 -2.45 -5.74 8.11
CA CYS A 63 -2.64 -6.98 7.37
C CYS A 63 -3.04 -6.79 5.90
N PHE A 64 -3.34 -5.56 5.46
CA PHE A 64 -3.84 -5.31 4.11
C PHE A 64 -2.87 -5.78 3.02
N ALA A 65 -1.63 -5.27 3.05
CA ALA A 65 -0.61 -5.64 2.06
C ALA A 65 -0.31 -7.15 2.03
N PRO A 66 -0.04 -7.84 3.16
CA PRO A 66 0.19 -9.28 3.13
C PRO A 66 -1.05 -10.08 2.70
N ALA A 67 -2.27 -9.65 3.05
CA ALA A 67 -3.50 -10.29 2.60
C ALA A 67 -3.70 -10.15 1.08
N VAL A 68 -3.41 -8.98 0.52
CA VAL A 68 -3.47 -8.76 -0.93
C VAL A 68 -2.43 -9.62 -1.64
N TRP A 69 -1.19 -9.67 -1.17
CA TRP A 69 -0.16 -10.51 -1.78
C TRP A 69 -0.47 -12.01 -1.67
N ALA A 70 -1.02 -12.46 -0.54
CA ALA A 70 -1.47 -13.84 -0.38
C ALA A 70 -2.61 -14.18 -1.36
N THR A 71 -3.59 -13.28 -1.50
CA THR A 71 -4.69 -13.43 -2.45
C THR A 71 -4.19 -13.47 -3.89
N LEU A 72 -3.24 -12.60 -4.25
CA LEU A 72 -2.59 -12.62 -5.55
C LEU A 72 -1.81 -13.92 -5.78
N ARG A 73 -1.13 -14.44 -4.75
CA ARG A 73 -0.42 -15.72 -4.82
C ARG A 73 -1.37 -16.89 -5.08
N VAL A 74 -2.52 -16.92 -4.41
CA VAL A 74 -3.52 -17.98 -4.61
C VAL A 74 -4.16 -17.89 -5.99
N THR A 75 -4.49 -16.69 -6.46
CA THR A 75 -5.22 -16.48 -7.72
C THR A 75 -4.33 -16.56 -8.96
N THR A 76 -3.06 -16.16 -8.87
CA THR A 76 -2.12 -16.13 -10.00
C THR A 76 -1.03 -17.20 -9.92
N GLY A 77 -0.92 -17.91 -8.78
CA GLY A 77 0.12 -18.91 -8.55
C GLY A 77 1.52 -18.34 -8.34
N ARG A 78 1.70 -17.01 -8.24
CA ARG A 78 3.00 -16.32 -8.12
C ARG A 78 2.98 -15.21 -7.08
N TRP A 79 4.10 -15.01 -6.38
CA TRP A 79 4.23 -13.88 -5.46
C TRP A 79 4.46 -12.59 -6.26
N CYS A 80 3.58 -11.61 -6.08
CA CYS A 80 3.73 -10.26 -6.63
C CYS A 80 3.93 -9.27 -5.48
N ILE A 81 5.17 -9.14 -5.01
CA ILE A 81 5.54 -8.16 -3.97
C ILE A 81 6.02 -6.85 -4.63
N LEU A 82 6.79 -6.98 -5.71
CA LEU A 82 7.34 -5.85 -6.46
C LEU A 82 6.60 -5.72 -7.80
N PRO A 83 5.73 -4.71 -7.98
CA PRO A 83 4.82 -4.65 -9.12
C PRO A 83 5.53 -4.39 -10.46
N TRP A 84 6.76 -3.85 -10.44
CA TRP A 84 7.60 -3.65 -11.63
C TRP A 84 8.60 -4.78 -11.92
N ARG A 85 8.77 -5.78 -11.05
CA ARG A 85 9.56 -7.00 -11.37
C ARG A 85 8.75 -7.90 -12.31
N LYS A 86 8.42 -7.36 -13.48
CA LYS A 86 7.67 -7.96 -14.58
C LYS A 86 8.51 -8.91 -15.42
N LYS A 87 9.33 -9.80 -14.83
CA LYS A 87 9.83 -10.95 -15.62
C LYS A 87 8.75 -12.00 -15.89
N TRP A 88 7.48 -11.69 -15.62
CA TRP A 88 6.36 -12.64 -15.58
C TRP A 88 5.12 -12.17 -16.37
N GLN A 89 5.21 -11.10 -17.17
CA GLN A 89 4.04 -10.55 -17.88
C GLN A 89 4.07 -10.67 -19.42
N LEU A 90 5.12 -11.21 -20.04
CA LEU A 90 5.21 -11.24 -21.52
C LEU A 90 5.66 -12.58 -22.14
N ASP A 91 6.25 -13.52 -21.41
CA ASP A 91 6.83 -14.74 -22.03
C ASP A 91 5.88 -15.94 -22.11
N SER A 92 4.56 -15.72 -22.14
CA SER A 92 3.60 -16.83 -22.32
C SER A 92 2.47 -16.51 -23.32
N LEU A 93 2.75 -15.65 -24.30
CA LEU A 93 1.99 -15.60 -25.54
C LEU A 93 2.73 -16.43 -26.60
#